data_AF-A0A9E6AYM1-F1
#
_entry.id   AF-A0A9E6AYM1-F1
#
_cell.length_a   1.000
_cell.length_b   1.000
_cell.length_c   1.000
_cell.angle_alpha   90.00
_cell.angle_beta   90.00
_cell.angle_gamma   90.00
#
_symmetry.space_group_name_H-M   'P 1'
#
loop_
_entity.id
_entity.type
_entity.pdbx_description
1 polymer ?
#
loop_
_entity_poly.entity_id
_entity_poly.type
_entity_poly.pdbx_seq_one_letter_code
_entity_poly.pdbx_strand_id
1 'polypeptide(L)'
;MSFRVSCLILIMLILSSDILVFADKKFNPGFLCRDSRKICISRGTRKIEGLKVTRDCWEYVYNKICKIPSENNCSQYAHCYFVRDPNCLLRDSYNNCVNLRREYSCKSRKVIRKQNQYVKNSFEQQSGRE
;
A
#
# COMPACT_ATOMS: atom_id res chain seq x y z
N MET A 1 -26.74 35.88 31.87
CA MET A 1 -25.34 35.94 31.36
C MET A 1 -24.77 34.58 30.92
N SER A 2 -25.55 33.48 30.91
CA SER A 2 -24.99 32.13 30.69
C SER A 2 -25.01 31.64 29.23
N PHE A 3 -25.92 32.14 28.39
CA PHE A 3 -26.02 31.70 26.98
C PHE A 3 -24.88 32.22 26.08
N ARG A 4 -24.35 33.42 26.36
CA ARG A 4 -23.25 34.00 25.57
C ARG A 4 -21.91 33.29 25.80
N VAL A 5 -21.69 32.79 27.01
CA VAL A 5 -20.47 32.05 27.38
C VAL A 5 -20.48 30.65 26.76
N SER A 6 -21.64 29.98 26.71
CA SER A 6 -21.79 28.65 26.10
C SER A 6 -21.46 28.66 24.60
N CYS A 7 -21.86 29.72 23.88
CA CYS A 7 -21.59 29.85 22.45
C CYS A 7 -20.10 30.07 22.14
N LEU A 8 -19.41 30.86 22.97
CA LEU A 8 -17.96 31.10 22.83
C LEU A 8 -17.13 29.83 23.11
N ILE A 9 -17.55 28.99 24.07
CA ILE A 9 -16.87 27.73 24.36
C ILE A 9 -17.02 26.73 23.21
N LEU A 10 -18.21 26.67 22.57
CA LEU A 10 -18.44 25.82 21.40
C LEU A 10 -17.61 26.23 20.19
N ILE A 11 -17.47 27.54 19.95
CA ILE A 11 -16.65 28.07 18.85
C ILE A 11 -15.16 27.79 19.08
N MET A 12 -14.68 27.91 20.32
CA MET A 12 -13.27 27.58 20.65
C MET A 12 -12.97 26.08 20.51
N LEU A 13 -13.93 25.19 20.80
CA LEU A 13 -13.76 23.75 20.58
C LEU A 13 -13.66 23.40 19.09
N ILE A 14 -14.44 24.06 18.23
CA ILE A 14 -14.40 23.85 16.76
C ILE A 14 -13.12 24.43 16.13
N LEU A 15 -12.57 25.52 16.68
CA LEU A 15 -11.32 26.12 16.22
C LEU A 15 -10.07 25.39 16.74
N SER A 16 -10.18 24.61 17.83
CA SER A 16 -9.07 23.80 18.38
C SER A 16 -8.93 22.43 17.73
N SER A 17 -9.90 22.00 16.93
CA SER A 17 -9.80 20.76 16.16
C SER A 17 -9.02 20.99 14.87
N ASP A 18 -7.71 21.17 14.99
CA ASP A 18 -6.79 20.92 13.88
C ASP A 18 -6.81 19.43 13.59
N ILE A 19 -7.77 18.99 12.77
CA ILE A 19 -7.76 17.64 12.22
C ILE A 19 -6.52 17.58 11.32
N LEU A 20 -5.48 16.91 11.80
CA LEU A 20 -4.34 16.48 11.00
C LEU A 20 -4.86 15.51 9.93
N VAL A 21 -5.25 16.06 8.79
CA VAL A 21 -5.54 15.28 7.59
C VAL A 21 -4.20 14.80 7.04
N PHE A 22 -3.81 13.58 7.44
CA PHE A 22 -2.72 12.88 6.77
C PHE A 22 -3.20 12.56 5.35
N ALA A 23 -2.68 13.32 4.38
CA ALA A 23 -2.76 12.95 2.98
C ALA A 23 -1.90 11.69 2.77
N ASP A 24 -2.49 10.52 3.02
CA ASP A 24 -1.93 9.26 2.56
C ASP A 24 -1.68 9.41 1.06
N LYS A 25 -0.42 9.20 0.64
CA LYS A 25 -0.02 9.29 -0.77
C LYS A 25 -0.77 8.22 -1.56
N LYS A 26 -1.96 8.56 -2.06
CA LYS A 26 -2.73 7.68 -2.94
C LYS A 26 -1.89 7.40 -4.18
N PHE A 27 -1.75 6.11 -4.51
CA PHE A 27 -1.10 5.67 -5.73
C PHE A 27 -1.80 6.31 -6.92
N ASN A 28 -1.08 7.13 -7.69
CA ASN A 28 -1.54 7.55 -8.99
C ASN A 28 -1.09 6.49 -10.02
N PRO A 29 -2.01 5.63 -10.50
CA PRO A 29 -1.67 4.58 -11.47
C PRO A 29 -1.13 5.13 -12.79
N GLY A 30 -1.35 6.41 -13.08
CA GLY A 30 -0.92 7.07 -14.31
C GLY A 30 0.60 7.21 -14.47
N PHE A 31 1.39 7.10 -13.40
CA PHE A 31 2.83 7.35 -13.46
C PHE A 31 3.71 6.10 -13.47
N LEU A 32 3.15 4.90 -13.32
CA LEU A 32 3.96 3.68 -13.19
C LEU A 32 3.80 2.71 -14.34
N CYS A 33 2.66 2.70 -15.03
CA CYS A 33 2.44 1.84 -16.20
C CYS A 33 2.27 2.67 -17.47
N ARG A 34 3.10 2.42 -18.48
CA ARG A 34 2.96 3.02 -19.81
C ARG A 34 2.63 1.97 -20.85
N ASP A 35 1.86 2.35 -21.86
CA ASP A 35 1.63 1.50 -23.03
C ASP A 35 2.96 1.32 -23.76
N SER A 36 3.41 0.07 -23.92
CA SER A 36 4.59 -0.27 -24.71
C SER A 36 4.22 -0.59 -26.15
N ARG A 37 3.02 -1.13 -26.37
CA ARG A 37 2.55 -1.47 -27.70
C ARG A 37 1.02 -1.52 -27.74
N LYS A 38 0.46 -1.04 -28.86
CA LYS A 38 -0.95 -1.18 -29.22
C LYS A 38 -1.02 -1.95 -30.54
N ILE A 39 -1.61 -3.15 -30.52
CA ILE A 39 -1.71 -4.02 -31.70
C ILE A 39 -3.18 -4.17 -32.07
N CYS A 40 -3.51 -3.93 -33.33
CA CYS A 40 -4.82 -4.29 -33.83
C CYS A 40 -4.88 -5.80 -34.12
N ILE A 41 -5.86 -6.50 -33.53
CA ILE A 41 -6.04 -7.95 -33.71
C ILE A 41 -7.28 -8.31 -34.53
N SER A 42 -8.14 -7.35 -34.83
CA SER A 42 -9.34 -7.61 -35.63
C SER A 42 -9.62 -6.44 -36.57
N ARG A 43 -9.63 -6.69 -37.89
CA ARG A 43 -9.86 -5.68 -38.95
C ARG A 43 -11.03 -6.08 -39.83
N GLY A 44 -11.59 -5.13 -40.56
CA GLY A 44 -12.52 -5.38 -41.66
C GLY A 44 -13.93 -4.88 -41.41
N THR A 45 -14.90 -5.51 -42.09
CA THR A 45 -16.31 -5.10 -42.10
C THR A 45 -17.15 -6.04 -41.24
N ARG A 46 -17.98 -5.49 -40.35
CA ARG A 46 -18.97 -6.23 -39.56
C ARG A 46 -20.37 -5.77 -39.90
N LYS A 47 -21.36 -6.64 -39.72
CA LYS A 47 -22.77 -6.29 -39.85
C LYS A 47 -23.31 -5.97 -38.46
N ILE A 48 -23.69 -4.72 -38.24
CA ILE A 48 -24.27 -4.23 -36.98
C ILE A 48 -25.67 -3.74 -37.30
N GLU A 49 -26.68 -4.32 -36.66
CA GLU A 49 -28.10 -3.93 -36.87
C GLU A 49 -28.51 -3.93 -38.35
N GLY A 50 -28.01 -4.89 -39.12
CA GLY A 50 -28.31 -4.99 -40.55
C GLY A 50 -27.39 -4.18 -41.47
N LEU A 51 -26.68 -3.18 -40.96
CA LEU A 51 -25.79 -2.29 -41.71
C LEU A 51 -24.36 -2.82 -41.75
N LYS A 52 -23.71 -2.76 -42.91
CA LYS A 52 -22.28 -3.10 -43.05
C LYS A 52 -21.44 -1.90 -42.62
N VAL A 53 -20.63 -2.08 -41.58
CA VAL A 53 -19.72 -1.06 -41.04
C VAL A 53 -18.30 -1.56 -41.18
N THR A 54 -17.42 -0.74 -41.78
CA THR A 54 -16.00 -1.05 -41.93
C THR A 54 -15.18 -0.26 -40.92
N ARG A 55 -14.22 -0.92 -40.27
CA ARG A 55 -13.25 -0.26 -39.39
C ARG A 55 -11.84 -0.77 -39.65
N ASP A 56 -10.88 0.12 -39.48
CA ASP A 56 -9.46 -0.19 -39.51
C ASP A 56 -9.06 -1.17 -38.40
N CYS A 57 -9.77 -1.08 -37.27
CA CYS A 57 -9.65 -2.04 -36.19
C CYS A 57 -10.90 -2.07 -35.30
N TRP A 58 -11.35 -3.28 -34.98
CA TRP A 58 -12.42 -3.56 -34.03
C TRP A 58 -11.89 -3.79 -32.62
N GLU A 59 -10.72 -4.44 -32.51
CA GLU A 59 -10.18 -4.90 -31.24
C GLU A 59 -8.68 -4.65 -31.16
N TYR A 60 -8.28 -4.04 -30.05
CA TYR A 60 -6.87 -3.74 -29.77
C TYR A 60 -6.39 -4.54 -28.57
N VAL A 61 -5.20 -5.11 -28.71
CA VAL A 61 -4.42 -5.64 -27.60
C VAL A 61 -3.39 -4.60 -27.19
N TYR A 62 -3.33 -4.31 -25.89
CA TYR A 62 -2.38 -3.38 -25.30
C TYR A 62 -1.38 -4.13 -24.44
N ASN A 63 -0.09 -3.94 -24.73
CA ASN A 63 0.97 -4.35 -23.82
C ASN A 63 1.35 -3.14 -22.97
N LYS A 64 1.33 -3.29 -21.65
CA LYS A 64 1.71 -2.25 -20.68
C LYS A 64 2.99 -2.65 -19.98
N ILE A 65 3.92 -1.71 -19.83
CA ILE A 65 5.12 -1.89 -19.01
C ILE A 65 4.94 -1.05 -17.75
N CYS A 66 4.97 -1.72 -16.61
CA CYS A 66 4.88 -1.10 -15.30
C CYS A 66 6.26 -1.05 -14.63
N LYS A 67 6.74 0.14 -14.27
CA LYS A 67 7.85 0.31 -13.33
C LYS A 67 7.29 0.27 -11.92
N ILE A 68 7.27 -0.91 -11.31
CA ILE A 68 6.88 -1.05 -9.90
C ILE A 68 8.17 -0.95 -9.07
N PRO A 69 8.22 -0.14 -8.00
CA PRO A 69 9.41 -0.03 -7.14
C PRO A 69 9.56 -1.24 -6.20
N SER A 70 9.26 -2.45 -6.67
CA SER A 70 9.35 -3.68 -5.89
C SER A 70 10.08 -4.76 -6.68
N GLU A 71 11.08 -5.37 -6.06
CA GLU A 71 11.82 -6.52 -6.60
C GLU A 71 11.36 -7.80 -5.93
N ASN A 72 11.20 -8.89 -6.69
CA ASN A 72 10.87 -10.21 -6.13
C ASN A 72 12.15 -10.89 -5.62
N ASN A 73 12.58 -10.51 -4.41
CA ASN A 73 13.76 -11.06 -3.74
C ASN A 73 13.40 -11.98 -2.56
N CYS A 74 12.13 -12.40 -2.45
CA CYS A 74 11.60 -13.18 -1.33
C CYS A 74 12.41 -14.44 -1.01
N SER A 75 12.91 -15.14 -2.04
CA SER A 75 13.67 -16.38 -1.87
C SER A 75 14.97 -16.20 -1.08
N GLN A 76 15.59 -15.02 -1.15
CA GLN A 76 16.85 -14.73 -0.44
C GLN A 76 16.68 -14.76 1.09
N TYR A 77 15.48 -14.44 1.58
CA TYR A 77 15.18 -14.32 3.00
C TYR A 77 14.39 -15.51 3.57
N ALA A 78 14.24 -16.60 2.80
CA ALA A 78 13.46 -17.77 3.20
C ALA A 78 13.96 -18.44 4.49
N HIS A 79 15.25 -18.27 4.82
CA HIS A 79 15.87 -18.81 6.04
C HIS A 79 15.75 -17.87 7.27
N CYS A 80 15.19 -16.67 7.09
CA CYS A 80 15.06 -15.66 8.12
C CYS A 80 13.65 -15.65 8.71
N TYR A 81 13.50 -15.23 9.97
CA TYR A 81 12.19 -15.19 10.62
C TYR A 81 11.59 -13.78 10.58
N PHE A 82 10.27 -13.72 10.53
CA PHE A 82 9.52 -12.47 10.53
C PHE A 82 9.65 -11.71 11.85
N VAL A 83 9.88 -10.40 11.78
CA VAL A 83 10.17 -9.57 12.97
C VAL A 83 8.95 -8.79 13.46
N ARG A 84 8.15 -8.25 12.54
CA ARG A 84 7.04 -7.34 12.86
C ARG A 84 6.01 -7.32 11.76
N ASP A 85 4.77 -6.96 12.11
CA ASP A 85 3.67 -6.81 11.17
C ASP A 85 4.03 -5.93 9.97
N PRO A 86 3.54 -6.31 8.78
CA PRO A 86 4.04 -5.72 7.57
C PRO A 86 3.37 -4.37 7.32
N ASN A 87 4.16 -3.39 6.89
CA ASN A 87 3.67 -2.04 6.64
C ASN A 87 3.31 -1.87 5.16
N CYS A 88 2.15 -1.26 4.88
CA CYS A 88 1.78 -0.95 3.51
C CYS A 88 2.54 0.30 3.02
N LEU A 89 3.30 0.17 1.94
CA LEU A 89 4.03 1.27 1.31
C LEU A 89 3.21 1.98 0.23
N LEU A 90 2.25 1.28 -0.38
CA LEU A 90 1.49 1.78 -1.51
C LEU A 90 0.09 1.19 -1.54
N ARG A 91 -0.92 2.05 -1.68
CA ARG A 91 -2.33 1.67 -1.79
C ARG A 91 -2.92 2.10 -3.11
N ASP A 92 -3.73 1.26 -3.75
CA ASP A 92 -4.44 1.60 -4.98
C ASP A 92 -5.58 2.62 -4.76
N SER A 93 -6.30 2.97 -5.83
CA SER A 93 -7.45 3.90 -5.80
C SER A 93 -8.62 3.40 -4.96
N TYR A 94 -8.70 2.09 -4.71
CA TYR A 94 -9.72 1.42 -3.89
C TYR A 94 -9.23 1.17 -2.46
N ASN A 95 -8.09 1.77 -2.08
CA ASN A 95 -7.46 1.65 -0.77
C ASN A 95 -6.87 0.25 -0.44
N ASN A 96 -6.76 -0.65 -1.43
CA ASN A 96 -6.11 -1.95 -1.25
C ASN A 96 -4.58 -1.78 -1.22
N CYS A 97 -3.90 -2.55 -0.37
CA CYS A 97 -2.45 -2.53 -0.31
C CYS A 97 -1.83 -3.27 -1.51
N VAL A 98 -1.03 -2.58 -2.31
CA VAL A 98 -0.39 -3.12 -3.53
C VAL A 98 1.14 -3.20 -3.43
N ASN A 99 1.75 -2.61 -2.40
CA ASN A 99 3.16 -2.79 -2.09
C ASN A 99 3.37 -2.89 -0.57
N LEU A 100 4.00 -3.98 -0.13
CA LEU A 100 4.12 -4.35 1.27
C LEU A 100 5.60 -4.42 1.68
N ARG A 101 5.95 -3.74 2.78
CA ARG A 101 7.26 -3.89 3.42
C ARG A 101 7.20 -4.93 4.52
N ARG A 102 8.02 -5.97 4.38
CA ARG A 102 8.24 -6.99 5.41
C ARG A 102 9.65 -6.87 5.96
N GLU A 103 9.80 -7.14 7.24
CA GLU A 103 11.09 -7.14 7.91
C GLU A 103 11.39 -8.53 8.46
N TYR A 104 12.58 -9.03 8.13
CA TYR A 104 13.06 -10.35 8.50
C TYR A 104 14.38 -10.23 9.28
N SER A 105 14.58 -11.12 10.24
CA SER A 105 15.83 -11.25 10.98
C SER A 105 16.41 -12.64 10.72
N CYS A 106 17.69 -12.66 10.36
CA CYS A 106 18.44 -13.90 10.13
C CYS A 106 19.32 -14.25 11.35
N LYS A 107 19.15 -13.53 12.47
CA LYS A 107 19.94 -13.79 13.69
C LYS A 107 19.55 -15.16 14.26
N SER A 108 20.54 -15.96 14.65
CA SER A 108 20.28 -17.18 15.40
C SER A 108 19.54 -16.82 16.69
N ARG A 109 18.31 -17.32 16.88
CA ARG A 109 17.59 -17.19 18.15
C ARG A 109 18.42 -17.87 19.24
N LYS A 110 19.15 -17.09 20.05
CA LYS A 110 19.69 -17.60 21.31
C LYS A 110 18.49 -17.79 22.23
N VAL A 111 18.04 -19.04 22.37
CA VAL A 111 17.07 -19.40 23.40
C VAL A 111 17.77 -19.14 24.73
N ILE A 112 17.52 -17.97 25.33
CA ILE A 112 17.90 -17.75 26.72
C ILE A 112 16.92 -18.61 27.52
N ARG A 113 17.28 -19.88 27.78
CA ARG A 113 16.63 -20.67 28.82
C ARG A 113 16.94 -19.96 30.14
N LYS A 114 16.07 -19.04 30.55
CA LYS A 114 16.01 -18.62 31.94
C LYS A 114 15.44 -19.80 32.73
N GLN A 115 16.31 -20.70 33.19
CA GLN A 115 15.99 -21.48 34.38
C GLN A 115 15.97 -20.50 35.54
N ASN A 116 14.78 -20.05 35.93
CA ASN A 116 14.27 -20.29 37.28
C ASN A 116 12.91 -19.61 37.50
N GLN A 117 12.02 -20.43 38.03
CA GLN A 117 10.82 -20.20 38.83
C GLN A 117 10.34 -18.74 39.04
N TYR A 118 9.04 -18.59 38.81
CA TYR A 118 8.14 -17.46 39.11
C TYR A 118 8.00 -16.39 38.02
N VAL A 119 6.84 -16.52 37.37
CA VAL A 119 6.24 -15.65 36.37
C VAL A 119 6.15 -14.20 36.89
N LYS A 120 6.86 -13.29 36.22
CA LYS A 120 6.35 -11.94 35.95
C LYS A 120 7.07 -11.39 34.71
N ASN A 121 6.37 -11.41 33.58
CA ASN A 121 6.89 -10.86 32.33
C ASN A 121 6.86 -9.32 32.41
N SER A 122 8.04 -8.71 32.49
CA SER A 122 8.22 -7.29 32.19
C SER A 122 9.50 -7.17 31.38
N PHE A 123 9.39 -6.58 30.19
CA PHE A 123 10.48 -6.41 29.24
C PHE A 123 10.97 -4.97 29.36
N GLU A 124 12.17 -4.77 29.90
CA GLU A 124 12.90 -3.52 29.75
C GLU A 124 13.80 -3.61 28.51
N GLN A 125 13.71 -2.58 27.65
CA GLN A 125 14.68 -2.34 26.59
C GLN A 125 15.92 -1.69 27.20
N GLN A 126 17.10 -2.22 26.90
CA GLN A 126 18.35 -1.49 27.09
C GLN A 126 19.04 -1.25 25.76
N SER A 127 19.52 -0.01 25.61
CA SER A 127 20.17 0.55 24.44
C SER A 127 21.62 0.09 24.27
N GLY A 128 21.98 -0.17 23.02
CA GLY A 128 23.27 0.13 22.36
C GLY A 128 24.60 -0.40 22.92
N ARG A 129 25.46 -0.90 22.01
CA ARG A 129 26.79 -0.28 21.83
C ARG A 129 27.38 -0.53 20.44
N GLU A 130 28.11 0.48 20.00
CA GLU A 130 28.82 0.70 18.73
C GLU A 130 29.87 -0.36 18.40
#